data_AF-A0AAP0HUV6-F1
#
_entry.id   AF-A0AAP0HUV6-F1
#
_cell.length_a   1.000
_cell.length_b   1.000
_cell.length_c   1.000
_cell.angle_alpha   90.00
_cell.angle_beta   90.00
_cell.angle_gamma   90.00
#
_symmetry.space_group_name_H-M   'P 1'
#
loop_
_entity.id
_entity.type
_entity.pdbx_description
1 polymer ?
#
loop_
_entity_poly.entity_id
_entity_poly.type
_entity_poly.pdbx_seq_one_letter_code
_entity_poly.pdbx_strand_id
1 'polypeptide(L)'
;MARLFRAKEDTKPLAHSSVPPLESPFGDLACDLSDSDLKDTAFEIFAAACPTTTTNTPSAAAAAAPSLQRSLTSSAASKAVKKAFVGMRCSVNKTISSGGGGGSGSVNSTSKSKKSMVRVQMGVSEESEARVKRALLRISAAQGLVYVWETNRVGDEAIKVLAAGLLLHPHLPLEKSDSRSQRLREIIQEASRRPIETGQNSEEMQALRAAVMSLASRSFHGSVAEACHWADGFPLNLQLYQKLLEACFDVKKQTLLVNEIDEILVLLKKTWPTLGINQMLHNLCFTWVLFSRFVATSHVDLLVAADDQLTEVAKDAKSTKDPVYGKILSSIVNSILGWVEKRLLAYHETFHLGNIDSMERLVSLGVASAKILVEDISQEYRRKKKGEDVTRNRVDTYIRSSIRTAFAQASTCILLYLICLNTKSLNHLVVD
;
A
#
# COMPACT_ATOMS: atom_id res chain seq x y z
N MET A 1 -30.49 -11.60 38.12
CA MET A 1 -30.26 -10.82 36.88
C MET A 1 -29.10 -9.80 36.97
N ALA A 2 -28.15 -9.84 37.93
CA ALA A 2 -27.02 -8.88 37.95
C ALA A 2 -25.67 -9.38 38.53
N ARG A 3 -25.42 -10.69 38.66
CA ARG A 3 -24.18 -11.20 39.29
C ARG A 3 -23.59 -12.48 38.68
N LEU A 4 -23.71 -12.70 37.38
CA LEU A 4 -23.15 -13.92 36.74
C LEU A 4 -22.34 -13.68 35.46
N PHE A 5 -21.97 -12.44 35.15
CA PHE A 5 -20.99 -12.15 34.10
C PHE A 5 -19.91 -11.23 34.66
N ARG A 6 -18.94 -11.82 35.38
CA ARG A 6 -17.63 -11.21 35.57
C ARG A 6 -16.59 -12.20 35.07
N ALA A 7 -16.51 -12.31 33.75
CA ALA A 7 -15.35 -12.88 33.08
C ALA A 7 -14.45 -11.72 32.67
N LYS A 8 -13.28 -11.68 33.32
CA LYS A 8 -12.02 -11.02 32.98
C LYS A 8 -12.02 -10.20 31.67
N GLU A 9 -11.87 -8.87 31.81
CA GLU A 9 -11.47 -7.98 30.72
C GLU A 9 -10.04 -8.33 30.29
N ASP A 10 -9.93 -9.18 29.28
CA ASP A 10 -8.75 -9.24 28.42
C ASP A 10 -9.14 -8.55 27.11
N THR A 11 -8.55 -7.39 26.83
CA THR A 11 -8.72 -6.60 25.60
C THR A 11 -8.28 -7.43 24.40
N LYS A 12 -9.23 -8.17 23.82
CA LYS A 12 -9.00 -8.99 22.64
C LYS A 12 -9.14 -8.10 21.39
N PRO A 13 -8.14 -8.05 20.49
CA PRO A 13 -8.28 -7.35 19.21
C PRO A 13 -9.48 -7.91 18.43
N LEU A 14 -10.05 -7.12 17.53
CA LEU A 14 -11.23 -7.39 16.67
C LEU A 14 -11.12 -8.63 15.75
N ALA A 15 -10.18 -9.54 16.01
CA ALA A 15 -9.80 -10.69 15.21
C ALA A 15 -10.55 -12.00 15.53
N HIS A 16 -11.63 -11.97 16.31
CA HIS A 16 -12.48 -13.15 16.52
C HIS A 16 -13.94 -12.86 16.17
N SER A 17 -14.19 -12.41 14.96
CA SER A 17 -15.37 -12.83 14.21
C SER A 17 -14.89 -13.56 12.96
N SER A 18 -15.67 -14.53 12.47
CA SER A 18 -15.40 -15.42 11.34
C SER A 18 -15.32 -14.71 9.98
N VAL A 19 -14.70 -13.53 9.94
CA VAL A 19 -14.64 -12.65 8.79
C VAL A 19 -13.39 -13.00 7.98
N PRO A 20 -13.53 -13.25 6.66
CA PRO A 20 -12.38 -13.56 5.82
C PRO A 20 -11.36 -12.42 5.86
N PRO A 21 -10.06 -12.74 5.75
CA PRO A 21 -8.99 -11.75 5.71
C PRO A 21 -9.26 -10.71 4.62
N LEU A 22 -8.81 -9.48 4.87
CA LEU A 22 -8.93 -8.39 3.91
C LEU A 22 -8.17 -8.77 2.62
N GLU A 23 -8.90 -8.98 1.53
CA GLU A 23 -8.33 -9.36 0.23
C GLU A 23 -7.53 -8.22 -0.38
N SER A 24 -6.37 -8.51 -1.00
CA SER A 24 -5.56 -7.49 -1.65
C SER A 24 -6.23 -6.98 -2.93
N PRO A 25 -6.39 -5.65 -3.12
CA PRO A 25 -7.01 -5.07 -4.30
C PRO A 25 -6.06 -5.05 -5.51
N PHE A 26 -4.79 -5.40 -5.30
CA PHE A 26 -3.74 -5.27 -6.32
C PHE A 26 -3.60 -6.51 -7.21
N GLY A 27 -4.57 -7.41 -7.26
CA GLY A 27 -4.53 -8.59 -8.13
C GLY A 27 -3.33 -9.52 -7.85
N ASP A 28 -3.26 -10.61 -8.60
CA ASP A 28 -2.11 -11.53 -8.57
C ASP A 28 -1.06 -11.10 -9.60
N LEU A 29 0.22 -11.18 -9.23
CA LEU A 29 1.34 -10.92 -10.15
C LEU A 29 1.56 -12.09 -11.12
N ALA A 30 0.92 -13.25 -10.91
CA ALA A 30 1.07 -14.45 -11.72
C ALA A 30 2.52 -14.94 -11.83
N CYS A 31 3.32 -14.67 -10.79
CA CYS A 31 4.67 -15.14 -10.61
C CYS A 31 4.92 -15.39 -9.11
N ASP A 32 5.73 -16.40 -8.79
CA ASP A 32 6.05 -16.81 -7.42
C ASP A 32 7.02 -15.83 -6.74
N LEU A 33 6.62 -14.55 -6.62
CA LEU A 33 7.36 -13.53 -5.90
C LEU A 33 6.96 -13.52 -4.43
N SER A 34 7.93 -13.67 -3.53
CA SER A 34 7.68 -13.59 -2.10
C SER A 34 7.47 -12.14 -1.65
N ASP A 35 6.78 -11.96 -0.51
CA ASP A 35 6.62 -10.66 0.14
C ASP A 35 7.98 -10.01 0.47
N SER A 36 8.99 -10.84 0.78
CA SER A 36 10.37 -10.39 1.04
C SER A 36 11.03 -9.85 -0.23
N ASP A 37 10.80 -10.49 -1.37
CA ASP A 37 11.37 -10.04 -2.65
C ASP A 37 10.82 -8.69 -3.05
N LEU A 38 9.50 -8.49 -2.91
CA LEU A 38 8.86 -7.20 -3.17
C LEU A 38 9.39 -6.09 -2.24
N LYS A 39 9.64 -6.40 -0.96
CA LYS A 39 10.20 -5.45 0.01
C LYS A 39 11.63 -5.06 -0.32
N ASP A 40 12.48 -6.04 -0.62
CA ASP A 40 13.87 -5.80 -1.00
C ASP A 40 13.94 -4.97 -2.29
N THR A 41 13.17 -5.35 -3.32
CA THR A 41 13.06 -4.59 -4.56
C THR A 41 12.58 -3.15 -4.33
N ALA A 42 11.53 -2.97 -3.53
CA ALA A 42 11.02 -1.64 -3.22
C ALA A 42 12.11 -0.79 -2.55
N PHE A 43 12.87 -1.35 -1.61
CA PHE A 43 13.98 -0.65 -0.96
C PHE A 43 15.12 -0.31 -1.92
N GLU A 44 15.46 -1.20 -2.85
CA GLU A 44 16.47 -0.96 -3.87
C GLU A 44 16.09 0.24 -4.75
N ILE A 45 14.83 0.29 -5.22
CA ILE A 45 14.28 1.41 -5.98
C ILE A 45 14.32 2.71 -5.15
N PHE A 46 13.89 2.65 -3.90
CA PHE A 46 13.92 3.79 -2.97
C PHE A 46 15.35 4.32 -2.77
N ALA A 47 16.29 3.42 -2.54
CA ALA A 47 17.67 3.76 -2.30
C ALA A 47 18.36 4.35 -3.53
N ALA A 48 18.00 3.89 -4.73
CA ALA A 48 18.45 4.44 -6.00
C ALA A 48 17.90 5.85 -6.24
N ALA A 49 16.62 6.07 -5.93
CA ALA A 49 15.97 7.37 -6.04
C ALA A 49 16.47 8.39 -4.99
N CYS A 50 17.05 7.91 -3.88
CA CYS A 50 17.61 8.73 -2.81
C CYS A 50 19.14 8.58 -2.71
N PRO A 51 19.93 9.09 -3.69
CA PRO A 51 21.38 8.98 -3.65
C PRO A 51 21.94 9.70 -2.42
N THR A 52 22.82 9.03 -1.69
CA THR A 52 23.57 9.63 -0.58
C THR A 52 24.68 10.49 -1.16
N THR A 53 24.67 11.79 -0.87
CA THR A 53 25.78 12.72 -1.14
C THR A 53 27.00 12.31 -0.33
N THR A 54 27.75 11.34 -0.84
CA THR A 54 29.06 10.96 -0.34
C THR A 54 29.95 10.64 -1.52
N THR A 55 30.53 11.69 -2.12
CA THR A 55 31.94 11.78 -2.55
C THR A 55 32.12 13.02 -3.43
N ASN A 56 33.15 13.81 -3.14
CA ASN A 56 33.60 14.94 -3.95
C ASN A 56 34.12 14.41 -5.30
N THR A 57 33.37 14.64 -6.37
CA THR A 57 33.87 14.69 -7.75
C THR A 57 33.16 15.83 -8.45
N PRO A 58 33.87 16.70 -9.20
CA PRO A 58 33.27 17.91 -9.76
C PRO A 58 32.14 17.58 -10.72
N SER A 59 30.97 18.11 -10.41
CA SER A 59 29.73 18.02 -11.19
C SER A 59 29.91 18.71 -12.54
N ALA A 60 30.01 17.91 -13.61
CA ALA A 60 29.80 18.35 -14.98
C ALA A 60 28.59 17.61 -15.59
N ALA A 61 27.41 17.70 -14.94
CA ALA A 61 26.14 17.27 -15.55
C ALA A 61 24.88 17.89 -14.90
N ALA A 62 25.02 18.95 -14.11
CA ALA A 62 23.87 19.72 -13.60
C ALA A 62 23.34 20.75 -14.62
N ALA A 63 23.53 20.52 -15.91
CA ALA A 63 23.15 21.43 -16.99
C ALA A 63 22.33 20.70 -18.06
N ALA A 64 21.17 20.17 -17.68
CA ALA A 64 20.01 19.97 -18.58
C ALA A 64 18.82 19.38 -17.80
N ALA A 65 18.35 20.10 -16.78
CA ALA A 65 16.97 19.96 -16.32
C ALA A 65 16.44 21.38 -16.12
N PRO A 66 15.47 21.86 -16.94
CA PRO A 66 14.88 23.16 -16.70
C PRO A 66 14.08 23.11 -15.38
N SER A 67 14.69 23.64 -14.33
CA SER A 67 14.11 24.31 -13.17
C SER A 67 12.68 23.92 -12.74
N LEU A 68 12.47 22.69 -12.28
CA LEU A 68 11.41 22.35 -11.32
C LEU A 68 11.86 22.62 -9.86
N GLN A 69 12.47 23.79 -9.63
CA GLN A 69 12.77 24.31 -8.28
C GLN A 69 11.86 25.48 -7.88
N ARG A 70 10.75 25.70 -8.58
CA ARG A 70 9.79 26.75 -8.24
C ARG A 70 8.39 26.19 -7.96
N SER A 71 8.29 25.47 -6.84
CA SER A 71 7.12 25.34 -5.94
C SER A 71 7.20 24.01 -5.19
N LEU A 72 8.07 23.94 -4.18
CA LEU A 72 8.12 22.83 -3.20
C LEU A 72 7.22 23.10 -1.98
N THR A 73 6.21 23.96 -2.14
CA THR A 73 5.26 24.34 -1.08
C THR A 73 3.83 24.19 -1.54
N SER A 74 3.39 22.96 -1.82
CA SER A 74 1.96 22.61 -1.89
C SER A 74 1.75 21.09 -2.02
N SER A 75 2.26 20.30 -1.06
CA SER A 75 1.60 19.01 -0.80
C SER A 75 0.36 19.31 0.02
N ALA A 76 -0.80 19.44 -0.64
CA ALA A 76 -2.10 19.57 0.02
C ALA A 76 -2.49 18.28 0.79
N ALA A 77 -1.72 17.19 0.64
CA ALA A 77 -1.91 15.90 1.30
C ALA A 77 -1.67 15.92 2.83
N SER A 78 -1.64 17.07 3.49
CA SER A 78 -1.15 17.16 4.88
C SER A 78 -1.78 18.27 5.72
N LYS A 79 -3.08 18.55 5.57
CA LYS A 79 -3.83 19.27 6.64
C LYS A 79 -4.75 18.34 7.41
N ALA A 80 -5.55 17.54 6.71
CA ALA A 80 -6.45 16.55 7.33
C ALA A 80 -5.67 15.37 7.94
N VAL A 81 -4.78 14.77 7.13
CA VAL A 81 -3.76 13.78 7.53
C VAL A 81 -2.93 14.26 8.72
N LYS A 82 -2.43 15.51 8.73
CA LYS A 82 -1.71 16.06 9.89
C LYS A 82 -2.60 16.18 11.13
N LYS A 83 -3.86 16.58 10.98
CA LYS A 83 -4.81 16.69 12.10
C LYS A 83 -5.12 15.33 12.72
N ALA A 84 -5.31 14.30 11.90
CA ALA A 84 -5.50 12.92 12.36
C ALA A 84 -4.22 12.35 13.02
N PHE A 85 -3.04 12.70 12.52
CA PHE A 85 -1.77 12.14 13.00
C PHE A 85 -1.11 12.88 14.16
N VAL A 86 -1.52 14.10 14.48
CA VAL A 86 -1.02 14.83 15.68
C VAL A 86 -1.34 14.05 16.97
N GLY A 87 -2.43 13.28 17.01
CA GLY A 87 -2.79 12.42 18.15
C GLY A 87 -2.02 11.10 18.23
N MET A 88 -1.41 10.64 17.12
CA MET A 88 -0.74 9.35 17.02
C MET A 88 0.79 9.41 17.25
N ARG A 89 1.36 10.59 17.48
CA ARG A 89 2.81 10.77 17.66
C ARG A 89 3.26 10.31 19.05
N CYS A 90 4.43 9.65 19.12
CA CYS A 90 5.01 9.22 20.39
C CYS A 90 5.42 10.44 21.24
N SER A 91 4.80 10.62 22.40
CA SER A 91 5.27 11.55 23.43
C SER A 91 6.52 10.97 24.09
N VAL A 92 7.71 11.39 23.64
CA VAL A 92 8.97 11.06 24.30
C VAL A 92 9.20 12.07 25.42
N ASN A 93 9.08 11.62 26.67
CA ASN A 93 9.47 12.42 27.84
C ASN A 93 10.95 12.81 27.73
N LYS A 94 11.19 14.12 27.64
CA LYS A 94 12.54 14.70 27.63
C LYS A 94 13.07 14.72 29.07
N THR A 95 13.76 13.66 29.47
CA THR A 95 14.65 13.74 30.66
C THR A 95 15.83 14.64 30.32
N ILE A 96 15.86 15.79 30.98
CA ILE A 96 16.94 16.76 30.94
C ILE A 96 18.15 16.15 31.66
N SER A 97 19.24 15.93 30.93
CA SER A 97 20.58 15.85 31.51
C SER A 97 21.48 16.86 30.80
N SER A 98 21.79 17.92 31.53
CA SER A 98 22.75 18.95 31.21
C SER A 98 24.17 18.40 31.15
N GLY A 99 24.91 18.75 30.10
CA GLY A 99 26.35 18.51 29.97
C GLY A 99 26.86 19.17 28.70
N GLY A 100 27.74 20.16 28.84
CA GLY A 100 28.08 21.15 27.81
C GLY A 100 29.12 20.71 26.77
N GLY A 101 29.32 21.61 25.79
CA GLY A 101 30.61 21.80 25.12
C GLY A 101 30.70 21.42 23.64
N GLY A 102 30.62 22.44 22.78
CA GLY A 102 31.52 22.67 21.64
C GLY A 102 31.57 21.68 20.47
N GLY A 103 31.34 22.17 19.25
CA GLY A 103 31.84 21.50 18.04
C GLY A 103 31.03 21.78 16.78
N SER A 104 31.56 22.65 15.92
CA SER A 104 31.17 22.80 14.52
C SER A 104 31.30 21.47 13.76
N GLY A 105 30.27 21.04 13.03
CA GLY A 105 30.40 19.86 12.16
C GLY A 105 29.11 19.30 11.56
N SER A 106 29.01 19.40 10.22
CA SER A 106 28.34 18.46 9.31
C SER A 106 26.81 18.48 9.18
N VAL A 107 26.35 19.13 8.10
CA VAL A 107 24.96 19.07 7.57
C VAL A 107 24.69 17.75 6.79
N ASN A 108 25.63 16.79 6.76
CA ASN A 108 25.53 15.56 5.94
C ASN A 108 25.04 14.29 6.69
N SER A 109 24.64 14.36 7.97
CA SER A 109 24.23 13.18 8.76
C SER A 109 22.73 12.83 8.65
N THR A 110 21.87 13.80 8.35
CA THR A 110 20.41 13.63 8.43
C THR A 110 19.84 12.75 7.31
N SER A 111 20.36 12.86 6.09
CA SER A 111 19.92 12.03 4.95
C SER A 111 20.28 10.55 5.13
N LYS A 112 21.48 10.27 5.67
CA LYS A 112 21.90 8.90 6.03
C LYS A 112 21.01 8.30 7.11
N SER A 113 20.63 9.10 8.12
CA SER A 113 19.74 8.66 9.20
C SER A 113 18.31 8.36 8.73
N LYS A 114 17.82 9.07 7.69
CA LYS A 114 16.46 8.86 7.17
C LYS A 114 16.36 7.64 6.27
N LYS A 115 17.39 7.36 5.47
CA LYS A 115 17.46 6.13 4.65
C LYS A 115 17.54 4.87 5.53
N SER A 116 18.33 4.90 6.60
CA SER A 116 18.40 3.80 7.56
C SER A 116 17.07 3.59 8.29
N MET A 117 16.33 4.67 8.59
CA MET A 117 15.00 4.58 9.17
C MET A 117 14.01 3.87 8.24
N VAL A 118 13.94 4.26 6.96
CA VAL A 118 13.06 3.58 5.98
C VAL A 118 13.41 2.10 5.83
N ARG A 119 14.70 1.76 5.85
CA ARG A 119 15.18 0.37 5.81
C ARG A 119 14.67 -0.44 7.00
N VAL A 120 14.90 0.06 8.22
CA VAL A 120 14.45 -0.61 9.46
C VAL A 120 12.93 -0.78 9.41
N GLN A 121 12.21 0.22 8.90
CA GLN A 121 10.75 0.24 8.87
C GLN A 121 10.20 -0.78 7.87
N MET A 122 10.92 -1.04 6.78
CA MET A 122 10.57 -2.09 5.83
C MET A 122 11.10 -3.48 6.23
N GLY A 123 11.84 -3.61 7.33
CA GLY A 123 12.41 -4.89 7.77
C GLY A 123 13.51 -5.43 6.86
N VAL A 124 14.18 -4.54 6.11
CA VAL A 124 15.20 -4.91 5.12
C VAL A 124 16.55 -5.11 5.81
N SER A 125 17.26 -6.19 5.45
CA SER A 125 18.54 -6.57 6.04
C SER A 125 19.65 -5.52 5.82
N GLU A 126 20.60 -5.43 6.75
CA GLU A 126 21.84 -4.65 6.57
C GLU A 126 22.63 -5.14 5.34
N GLU A 127 22.53 -6.42 5.02
CA GLU A 127 23.19 -7.01 3.86
C GLU A 127 22.60 -6.50 2.53
N SER A 128 21.28 -6.31 2.43
CA SER A 128 20.65 -5.68 1.25
C SER A 128 21.03 -4.20 1.14
N GLU A 129 21.16 -3.45 2.23
CA GLU A 129 21.65 -2.07 2.15
C GLU A 129 23.14 -1.99 1.74
N ALA A 130 24.00 -2.84 2.30
CA ALA A 130 25.41 -2.88 1.94
C ALA A 130 25.62 -3.28 0.47
N ARG A 131 24.76 -4.15 -0.06
CA ARG A 131 24.66 -4.45 -1.49
C ARG A 131 24.25 -3.21 -2.28
N VAL A 132 23.11 -2.60 -1.97
CA VAL A 132 22.62 -1.37 -2.61
C VAL A 132 23.67 -0.25 -2.66
N LYS A 133 24.42 -0.03 -1.58
CA LYS A 133 25.52 0.95 -1.54
C LYS A 133 26.63 0.60 -2.55
N ARG A 134 26.99 -0.68 -2.69
CA ARG A 134 27.96 -1.16 -3.69
C ARG A 134 27.47 -1.03 -5.14
N ALA A 135 26.16 -1.20 -5.38
CA ALA A 135 25.53 -0.91 -6.68
C ALA A 135 25.62 0.57 -7.04
N LEU A 136 25.18 1.43 -6.11
CA LEU A 136 25.10 2.88 -6.34
C LEU A 136 26.47 3.51 -6.60
N LEU A 137 27.53 2.98 -5.99
CA LEU A 137 28.91 3.42 -6.24
C LEU A 137 29.41 3.14 -7.67
N ARG A 138 28.70 2.29 -8.43
CA ARG A 138 29.06 1.92 -9.81
C ARG A 138 28.20 2.63 -10.87
N ILE A 139 27.27 3.50 -10.46
CA ILE A 139 26.31 4.14 -11.35
C ILE A 139 26.71 5.59 -11.64
N SER A 140 27.16 5.84 -12.87
CA SER A 140 27.17 7.16 -13.51
C SER A 140 25.77 7.47 -14.08
N ALA A 141 25.40 8.75 -14.14
CA ALA A 141 24.06 9.25 -14.45
C ALA A 141 23.31 8.58 -15.62
N ALA A 142 21.97 8.56 -15.51
CA ALA A 142 20.96 8.22 -16.53
C ALA A 142 20.74 6.73 -16.90
N GLN A 143 21.63 5.80 -16.54
CA GLN A 143 21.45 4.35 -16.83
C GLN A 143 21.10 3.51 -15.57
N GLY A 144 20.94 4.16 -14.42
CA GLY A 144 21.14 3.57 -13.10
C GLY A 144 20.19 2.47 -12.62
N LEU A 145 18.99 2.29 -13.16
CA LEU A 145 18.08 1.28 -12.62
C LEU A 145 18.50 -0.14 -13.01
N VAL A 146 18.79 -0.40 -14.29
CA VAL A 146 19.26 -1.73 -14.73
C VAL A 146 20.60 -2.11 -14.08
N TYR A 147 21.47 -1.14 -13.80
CA TYR A 147 22.74 -1.36 -13.08
C TYR A 147 22.58 -1.68 -11.57
N VAL A 148 21.50 -1.21 -10.91
CA VAL A 148 21.20 -1.63 -9.51
C VAL A 148 20.90 -3.12 -9.46
N TRP A 149 20.12 -3.61 -10.42
CA TRP A 149 19.79 -5.04 -10.58
C TRP A 149 21.00 -5.89 -11.01
N GLU A 150 21.88 -5.32 -11.81
CA GLU A 150 23.08 -5.95 -12.38
C GLU A 150 24.15 -6.35 -11.34
N THR A 151 24.31 -5.55 -10.29
CA THR A 151 25.53 -5.61 -9.46
C THR A 151 25.36 -6.35 -8.15
N ASN A 152 24.13 -6.72 -7.77
CA ASN A 152 23.83 -7.24 -6.43
C ASN A 152 22.89 -8.43 -6.37
N ARG A 153 22.15 -8.74 -7.45
CA ARG A 153 21.07 -9.72 -7.39
C ARG A 153 20.75 -10.35 -8.75
N VAL A 154 21.67 -11.09 -9.36
CA VAL A 154 21.27 -12.07 -10.42
C VAL A 154 20.91 -13.40 -9.76
N GLY A 155 20.12 -13.31 -8.70
CA GLY A 155 19.36 -14.46 -8.21
C GLY A 155 18.12 -14.63 -9.08
N ASP A 156 17.55 -15.82 -9.05
CA ASP A 156 16.27 -16.17 -9.68
C ASP A 156 15.17 -15.12 -9.37
N GLU A 157 15.22 -14.47 -8.20
CA GLU A 157 14.22 -13.50 -7.75
C GLU A 157 14.20 -12.21 -8.57
N ALA A 158 15.37 -11.65 -8.95
CA ALA A 158 15.41 -10.42 -9.73
C ALA A 158 14.92 -10.63 -11.17
N ILE A 159 15.23 -11.80 -11.73
CA ILE A 159 14.76 -12.22 -13.05
C ILE A 159 13.22 -12.34 -13.03
N LYS A 160 12.64 -12.90 -11.96
CA LYS A 160 11.18 -12.94 -11.76
C LYS A 160 10.56 -11.55 -11.70
N VAL A 161 11.18 -10.59 -10.99
CA VAL A 161 10.66 -9.22 -10.92
C VAL A 161 10.69 -8.52 -12.28
N LEU A 162 11.79 -8.69 -13.04
CA LEU A 162 11.88 -8.16 -14.40
C LEU A 162 10.87 -8.83 -15.34
N ALA A 163 10.67 -10.14 -15.22
CA ALA A 163 9.64 -10.87 -15.96
C ALA A 163 8.23 -10.35 -15.62
N ALA A 164 7.95 -10.11 -14.35
CA ALA A 164 6.68 -9.55 -13.90
C ALA A 164 6.42 -8.17 -14.52
N GLY A 165 7.41 -7.28 -14.53
CA GLY A 165 7.26 -5.92 -15.04
C GLY A 165 7.26 -5.83 -16.57
N LEU A 166 8.14 -6.56 -17.25
CA LEU A 166 8.34 -6.42 -18.70
C LEU A 166 7.53 -7.39 -19.54
N LEU A 167 7.15 -8.56 -19.00
CA LEU A 167 6.48 -9.61 -19.78
C LEU A 167 5.03 -9.88 -19.34
N LEU A 168 4.75 -9.82 -18.03
CA LEU A 168 3.41 -10.10 -17.49
C LEU A 168 2.57 -8.84 -17.42
N HIS A 169 3.14 -7.78 -16.85
CA HIS A 169 2.44 -6.52 -16.59
C HIS A 169 3.17 -5.33 -17.22
N PRO A 170 3.45 -5.35 -18.53
CA PRO A 170 4.09 -4.21 -19.18
C PRO A 170 3.13 -3.02 -19.22
N HIS A 171 3.66 -1.81 -19.03
CA HIS A 171 2.86 -0.58 -19.16
C HIS A 171 2.24 -0.47 -20.57
N LEU A 172 2.99 -0.89 -21.60
CA LEU A 172 2.51 -0.99 -22.97
C LEU A 172 2.32 -2.47 -23.34
N PRO A 173 1.12 -2.88 -23.78
CA PRO A 173 0.88 -4.25 -24.22
C PRO A 173 1.93 -4.71 -25.25
N LEU A 174 2.37 -5.96 -25.09
CA LEU A 174 3.29 -6.61 -26.03
C LEU A 174 2.50 -7.29 -27.13
N GLU A 175 2.96 -7.14 -28.36
CA GLU A 175 2.45 -7.92 -29.48
C GLU A 175 2.98 -9.36 -29.37
N LYS A 176 2.17 -10.34 -29.79
CA LYS A 176 2.55 -11.77 -29.72
C LYS A 176 3.79 -12.11 -30.57
N SER A 177 4.07 -11.29 -31.58
CA SER A 177 5.21 -11.38 -32.49
C SER A 177 6.41 -10.52 -32.06
N ASP A 178 6.41 -9.89 -30.89
CA ASP A 178 7.52 -9.02 -30.46
C ASP A 178 8.77 -9.87 -30.16
N SER A 179 9.74 -9.80 -31.07
CA SER A 179 11.02 -10.53 -31.01
C SER A 179 11.81 -10.21 -29.74
N ARG A 180 11.68 -8.99 -29.19
CA ARG A 180 12.36 -8.59 -27.94
C ARG A 180 11.79 -9.33 -26.75
N SER A 181 10.46 -9.48 -26.72
CA SER A 181 9.78 -10.21 -25.66
C SER A 181 10.09 -11.71 -25.72
N GLN A 182 10.17 -12.29 -26.92
CA GLN A 182 10.59 -13.67 -27.13
C GLN A 182 12.03 -13.87 -26.68
N ARG A 183 12.93 -12.94 -27.05
CA ARG A 183 14.33 -12.98 -26.63
C ARG A 183 14.48 -12.94 -25.11
N LEU A 184 13.72 -12.09 -24.41
CA LEU A 184 13.75 -12.07 -22.94
C LEU A 184 13.22 -13.38 -22.34
N ARG A 185 12.15 -13.97 -22.91
CA ARG A 185 11.62 -15.27 -22.45
C ARG A 185 12.64 -16.40 -22.60
N GLU A 186 13.38 -16.44 -23.70
CA GLU A 186 14.47 -17.42 -23.91
C GLU A 186 15.57 -17.27 -22.85
N ILE A 187 16.00 -16.04 -22.57
CA ILE A 187 17.05 -15.77 -21.58
C ILE A 187 16.58 -16.18 -20.18
N ILE A 188 15.32 -15.89 -19.81
CA ILE A 188 14.75 -16.30 -18.53
C ILE A 188 14.68 -17.83 -18.42
N GLN A 189 14.26 -18.51 -19.50
CA GLN A 189 14.21 -19.97 -19.54
C GLN A 189 15.61 -20.58 -19.39
N GLU A 190 16.61 -20.02 -20.04
CA GLU A 190 17.99 -20.48 -19.89
C GLU A 190 18.52 -20.23 -18.47
N ALA A 191 18.23 -19.05 -17.89
CA ALA A 191 18.60 -18.70 -16.52
C ALA A 191 18.00 -19.65 -15.47
N SER A 192 16.80 -20.19 -15.74
CA SER A 192 16.16 -21.19 -14.87
C SER A 192 16.83 -22.58 -14.93
N ARG A 193 17.56 -22.87 -16.01
CA ARG A 193 18.30 -24.13 -16.17
C ARG A 193 19.72 -24.01 -15.64
N ARG A 194 20.36 -22.87 -15.89
CA ARG A 194 21.73 -22.56 -15.48
C ARG A 194 21.78 -21.13 -14.95
N PRO A 195 22.29 -20.89 -13.73
CA PRO A 195 22.42 -19.54 -13.22
C PRO A 195 23.35 -18.72 -14.12
N ILE A 196 22.94 -17.49 -14.44
CA ILE A 196 23.70 -16.56 -15.29
C ILE A 196 25.03 -16.23 -14.64
N GLU A 197 26.12 -16.32 -15.40
CA GLU A 197 27.43 -15.95 -14.89
C GLU A 197 27.53 -14.43 -14.69
N THR A 198 27.72 -13.97 -13.44
CA THR A 198 27.67 -12.54 -13.06
C THR A 198 28.98 -11.76 -13.31
N GLY A 199 29.80 -12.22 -14.25
CA GLY A 199 31.04 -11.55 -14.62
C GLY A 199 30.77 -10.23 -15.36
N GLN A 200 31.62 -9.21 -15.14
CA GLN A 200 31.51 -7.91 -15.82
C GLN A 200 31.62 -8.03 -17.36
N ASN A 201 32.23 -9.12 -17.84
CA ASN A 201 32.38 -9.48 -19.26
C ASN A 201 31.49 -10.66 -19.70
N SER A 202 30.48 -11.04 -18.90
CA SER A 202 29.58 -12.14 -19.26
C SER A 202 28.69 -11.74 -20.44
N GLU A 203 28.79 -12.49 -21.54
CA GLU A 203 27.94 -12.32 -22.73
C GLU A 203 26.47 -12.56 -22.40
N GLU A 204 26.16 -13.55 -21.54
CA GLU A 204 24.80 -13.87 -21.09
C GLU A 204 24.15 -12.67 -20.39
N MET A 205 24.92 -12.02 -19.51
CA MET A 205 24.47 -10.85 -18.78
C MET A 205 24.33 -9.63 -19.70
N GLN A 206 25.21 -9.45 -20.70
CA GLN A 206 25.07 -8.39 -21.69
C GLN A 206 23.83 -8.61 -22.57
N ALA A 207 23.55 -9.85 -22.95
CA ALA A 207 22.33 -10.21 -23.68
C ALA A 207 21.07 -9.94 -22.86
N LEU A 208 21.06 -10.28 -21.56
CA LEU A 208 19.96 -9.96 -20.66
C LEU A 208 19.74 -8.44 -20.57
N ARG A 209 20.80 -7.66 -20.34
CA ARG A 209 20.71 -6.18 -20.29
C ARG A 209 20.14 -5.60 -21.56
N ALA A 210 20.64 -6.03 -22.72
CA ALA A 210 20.17 -5.54 -24.01
C ALA A 210 18.68 -5.84 -24.21
N ALA A 211 18.24 -7.05 -23.88
CA ALA A 211 16.82 -7.43 -23.97
C ALA A 211 15.93 -6.62 -23.01
N VAL A 212 16.35 -6.47 -21.75
CA VAL A 212 15.64 -5.69 -20.72
C VAL A 212 15.54 -4.23 -21.13
N MET A 213 16.65 -3.60 -21.52
CA MET A 213 16.68 -2.20 -21.92
C MET A 213 15.77 -1.96 -23.14
N SER A 214 15.84 -2.84 -24.14
CA SER A 214 15.03 -2.73 -25.35
C SER A 214 13.51 -2.79 -25.09
N LEU A 215 13.09 -3.47 -24.01
CA LEU A 215 11.69 -3.54 -23.58
C LEU A 215 11.31 -2.40 -22.64
N ALA A 216 12.22 -1.99 -21.75
CA ALA A 216 11.98 -0.97 -20.75
C ALA A 216 11.98 0.45 -21.34
N SER A 217 12.72 0.69 -22.42
CA SER A 217 12.98 2.02 -22.96
C SER A 217 11.99 2.50 -24.03
N ARG A 218 10.79 1.91 -24.07
CA ARG A 218 9.75 2.23 -25.07
C ARG A 218 9.22 3.66 -24.87
N SER A 219 9.60 4.60 -25.74
CA SER A 219 9.07 5.97 -25.74
C SER A 219 7.63 6.06 -26.28
N PHE A 220 6.79 6.89 -25.67
CA PHE A 220 5.56 7.38 -26.28
C PHE A 220 5.88 8.66 -27.07
N HIS A 221 5.60 8.64 -28.38
CA HIS A 221 5.56 9.83 -29.25
C HIS A 221 6.89 10.64 -29.37
N GLY A 222 7.98 10.01 -29.82
CA GLY A 222 9.15 10.72 -30.38
C GLY A 222 9.88 11.71 -29.45
N SER A 223 9.67 11.63 -28.14
CA SER A 223 10.36 12.45 -27.13
C SER A 223 11.75 11.90 -26.85
N VAL A 224 12.72 12.82 -26.69
CA VAL A 224 14.16 12.58 -26.54
C VAL A 224 14.55 12.07 -25.14
N ALA A 225 13.62 12.07 -24.17
CA ALA A 225 13.87 11.50 -22.85
C ALA A 225 13.43 10.03 -22.81
N GLU A 226 14.37 9.12 -22.99
CA GLU A 226 14.20 7.67 -22.86
C GLU A 226 13.98 7.31 -21.38
N ALA A 227 12.75 7.51 -20.90
CA ALA A 227 12.35 7.09 -19.55
C ALA A 227 12.22 5.56 -19.52
N CYS A 228 12.82 4.93 -18.51
CA CYS A 228 12.80 3.49 -18.33
C CYS A 228 11.50 3.08 -17.61
N HIS A 229 10.58 2.43 -18.34
CA HIS A 229 9.22 2.06 -17.91
C HIS A 229 9.11 0.60 -17.44
N TRP A 230 10.18 0.03 -16.87
CA TRP A 230 10.24 -1.39 -16.54
C TRP A 230 9.24 -1.83 -15.45
N ALA A 231 8.86 -0.92 -14.57
CA ALA A 231 7.96 -1.16 -13.44
C ALA A 231 6.74 -0.23 -13.44
N ASP A 232 6.32 0.27 -14.60
CA ASP A 232 5.21 1.22 -14.71
C ASP A 232 3.84 0.54 -14.89
N GLY A 233 3.84 -0.77 -15.15
CA GLY A 233 2.60 -1.51 -15.40
C GLY A 233 1.95 -2.07 -14.14
N PHE A 234 0.61 -2.09 -14.17
CA PHE A 234 -0.24 -2.62 -13.12
C PHE A 234 -0.37 -4.14 -13.24
N PRO A 235 -0.24 -4.92 -12.14
CA PRO A 235 -0.24 -4.45 -10.75
C PRO A 235 1.13 -4.32 -10.06
N LEU A 236 2.23 -4.70 -10.71
CA LEU A 236 3.57 -4.72 -10.08
C LEU A 236 3.92 -3.37 -9.45
N ASN A 237 3.68 -2.29 -10.19
CA ASN A 237 4.01 -0.93 -9.75
C ASN A 237 3.35 -0.55 -8.41
N LEU A 238 2.06 -0.90 -8.24
CA LEU A 238 1.30 -0.60 -7.04
C LEU A 238 1.69 -1.50 -5.87
N GLN A 239 2.04 -2.77 -6.13
CA GLN A 239 2.52 -3.66 -5.06
C GLN A 239 3.89 -3.21 -4.52
N LEU A 240 4.80 -2.80 -5.40
CA LEU A 240 6.08 -2.19 -4.99
C LEU A 240 5.85 -0.89 -4.22
N TYR A 241 4.94 -0.04 -4.69
CA TYR A 241 4.62 1.21 -4.00
C TYR A 241 3.92 0.98 -2.65
N GLN A 242 3.07 -0.06 -2.56
CA GLN A 242 2.49 -0.48 -1.28
C GLN A 242 3.60 -0.80 -0.29
N LYS A 243 4.61 -1.60 -0.67
CA LYS A 243 5.74 -1.93 0.22
C LYS A 243 6.48 -0.70 0.71
N LEU A 244 6.67 0.30 -0.16
CA LEU A 244 7.23 1.59 0.23
C LEU A 244 6.38 2.33 1.27
N LEU A 245 5.06 2.36 1.08
CA LEU A 245 4.13 3.02 2.01
C LEU A 245 4.08 2.32 3.37
N GLU A 246 4.37 1.02 3.43
CA GLU A 246 4.47 0.29 4.70
C GLU A 246 5.61 0.83 5.58
N ALA A 247 6.61 1.52 4.99
CA ALA A 247 7.69 2.19 5.73
C ALA A 247 7.22 3.36 6.60
N CYS A 248 6.00 3.87 6.37
CA CYS A 248 5.41 4.94 7.18
C CYS A 248 4.98 4.47 8.58
N PHE A 249 4.96 3.16 8.84
CA PHE A 249 4.49 2.55 10.09
C PHE A 249 5.66 1.98 10.89
N ASP A 250 5.59 2.08 12.21
CA ASP A 250 6.61 1.53 13.12
C ASP A 250 6.56 0.00 13.14
N VAL A 251 7.71 -0.66 12.96
CA VAL A 251 7.84 -2.13 12.94
C VAL A 251 7.44 -2.77 14.29
N LYS A 252 7.74 -2.09 15.40
CA LYS A 252 7.52 -2.58 16.77
C LYS A 252 6.11 -2.30 17.24
N LYS A 253 5.54 -1.17 16.81
CA LYS A 253 4.16 -0.78 17.08
C LYS A 253 3.49 -0.54 15.74
N GLN A 254 3.01 -1.61 15.10
CA GLN A 254 2.31 -1.59 13.79
C GLN A 254 1.13 -0.60 13.70
N THR A 255 0.78 0.02 14.83
CA THR A 255 -0.33 0.92 15.06
C THR A 255 0.06 2.40 15.01
N LEU A 256 1.36 2.73 15.12
CA LEU A 256 1.86 4.10 15.17
C LEU A 256 2.62 4.44 13.90
N LEU A 257 2.28 5.59 13.33
CA LEU A 257 3.06 6.17 12.26
C LEU A 257 4.38 6.71 12.80
N VAL A 258 5.40 6.64 11.96
CA VAL A 258 6.69 7.24 12.26
C VAL A 258 6.51 8.77 12.39
N ASN A 259 7.13 9.38 13.41
CA ASN A 259 6.96 10.81 13.71
C ASN A 259 7.30 11.70 12.49
N GLU A 260 8.25 11.23 11.67
CA GLU A 260 8.78 11.84 10.46
C GLU A 260 8.01 11.45 9.18
N ILE A 261 6.75 11.03 9.27
CA ILE A 261 5.95 10.60 8.11
C ILE A 261 5.97 11.59 6.94
N ASP A 262 5.88 12.90 7.22
CA ASP A 262 5.94 13.94 6.17
C ASP A 262 7.27 13.87 5.40
N GLU A 263 8.37 13.57 6.09
CA GLU A 263 9.69 13.43 5.49
C GLU A 263 9.82 12.13 4.71
N ILE A 264 9.27 11.02 5.24
CA ILE A 264 9.23 9.72 4.56
C ILE A 264 8.46 9.87 3.24
N LEU A 265 7.25 10.45 3.27
CA LEU A 265 6.44 10.66 2.07
C LEU A 265 7.16 11.52 1.02
N VAL A 266 7.93 12.53 1.44
CA VAL A 266 8.77 13.32 0.53
C VAL A 266 9.88 12.47 -0.10
N LEU A 267 10.48 11.54 0.63
CA LEU A 267 11.47 10.62 0.08
C LEU A 267 10.83 9.58 -0.85
N LEU A 268 9.68 9.01 -0.48
CA LEU A 268 8.93 8.08 -1.32
C LEU A 268 8.50 8.74 -2.63
N LYS A 269 8.18 10.03 -2.63
CA LYS A 269 7.85 10.78 -3.86
C LYS A 269 8.97 10.74 -4.91
N LYS A 270 10.23 10.51 -4.51
CA LYS A 270 11.35 10.37 -5.46
C LYS A 270 11.29 9.08 -6.27
N THR A 271 10.56 8.05 -5.81
CA THR A 271 10.40 6.79 -6.55
C THR A 271 9.30 6.85 -7.61
N TRP A 272 8.48 7.91 -7.58
CA TRP A 272 7.32 8.05 -8.47
C TRP A 272 7.66 7.96 -9.96
N PRO A 273 8.71 8.62 -10.48
CA PRO A 273 9.07 8.51 -11.89
C PRO A 273 9.49 7.11 -12.32
N THR A 274 9.92 6.26 -11.38
CA THR A 274 10.38 4.88 -11.64
C THR A 274 9.25 3.86 -11.61
N LEU A 275 8.18 4.16 -10.87
CA LEU A 275 7.04 3.26 -10.65
C LEU A 275 5.80 3.73 -11.43
N GLY A 276 5.92 4.76 -12.26
CA GLY A 276 4.78 5.40 -12.92
C GLY A 276 3.71 5.92 -11.94
N ILE A 277 4.08 6.29 -10.72
CA ILE A 277 3.14 6.75 -9.68
C ILE A 277 2.91 8.25 -9.84
N ASN A 278 1.64 8.65 -9.83
CA ASN A 278 1.25 10.05 -9.75
C ASN A 278 0.52 10.33 -8.43
N GLN A 279 0.15 11.59 -8.20
CA GLN A 279 -0.54 11.99 -6.96
C GLN A 279 -1.85 11.22 -6.74
N MET A 280 -2.61 10.94 -7.80
CA MET A 280 -3.90 10.27 -7.72
C MET A 280 -3.74 8.79 -7.32
N LEU A 281 -2.77 8.10 -7.94
CA LEU A 281 -2.41 6.72 -7.59
C LEU A 281 -1.84 6.63 -6.17
N HIS A 282 -1.06 7.64 -5.74
CA HIS A 282 -0.61 7.71 -4.36
C HIS A 282 -1.79 7.85 -3.40
N ASN A 283 -2.74 8.74 -3.68
CA ASN A 283 -3.90 8.95 -2.82
C ASN A 283 -4.71 7.65 -2.64
N LEU A 284 -4.88 6.89 -3.73
CA LEU A 284 -5.50 5.57 -3.71
C LEU A 284 -4.73 4.55 -2.87
N CYS A 285 -3.45 4.35 -3.17
CA CYS A 285 -2.61 3.38 -2.46
C CYS A 285 -2.50 3.73 -0.97
N PHE A 286 -2.42 5.01 -0.64
CA PHE A 286 -2.31 5.46 0.75
C PHE A 286 -3.62 5.27 1.51
N THR A 287 -4.77 5.54 0.90
CA THR A 287 -6.09 5.20 1.47
C THR A 287 -6.18 3.71 1.80
N TRP A 288 -5.77 2.86 0.85
CA TRP A 288 -5.74 1.41 1.05
C TRP A 288 -4.83 1.00 2.21
N VAL A 289 -3.59 1.49 2.25
CA VAL A 289 -2.62 1.12 3.29
C VAL A 289 -3.10 1.56 4.68
N LEU A 290 -3.64 2.79 4.80
CA LEU A 290 -4.22 3.28 6.06
C LEU A 290 -5.38 2.38 6.53
N PHE A 291 -6.29 2.05 5.62
CA PHE A 291 -7.42 1.18 5.92
C PHE A 291 -6.98 -0.24 6.28
N SER A 292 -6.08 -0.84 5.51
CA SER A 292 -5.52 -2.18 5.78
C SER A 292 -4.86 -2.23 7.16
N ARG A 293 -4.14 -1.16 7.56
CA ARG A 293 -3.54 -1.05 8.89
C ARG A 293 -4.57 -0.85 9.99
N PHE A 294 -5.64 -0.09 9.74
CA PHE A 294 -6.79 -0.05 10.65
C PHE A 294 -7.39 -1.45 10.84
N VAL A 295 -7.60 -2.22 9.77
CA VAL A 295 -8.17 -3.58 9.88
C VAL A 295 -7.30 -4.49 10.74
N ALA A 296 -5.97 -4.40 10.60
CA ALA A 296 -5.04 -5.21 11.39
C ALA A 296 -4.95 -4.79 12.87
N THR A 297 -5.10 -3.50 13.16
CA THR A 297 -4.73 -2.93 14.46
C THR A 297 -5.89 -2.38 15.27
N SER A 298 -7.03 -2.11 14.61
CA SER A 298 -8.23 -1.50 15.17
C SER A 298 -8.08 -0.08 15.72
N HIS A 299 -7.02 0.64 15.34
CA HIS A 299 -6.82 2.02 15.77
C HIS A 299 -7.69 3.01 14.99
N VAL A 300 -8.62 3.66 15.69
CA VAL A 300 -9.61 4.58 15.08
C VAL A 300 -8.95 5.74 14.34
N ASP A 301 -7.80 6.24 14.80
CA ASP A 301 -7.10 7.33 14.11
C ASP A 301 -6.67 6.97 12.68
N LEU A 302 -6.31 5.70 12.42
CA LEU A 302 -6.01 5.20 11.08
C LEU A 302 -7.27 5.17 10.20
N LEU A 303 -8.42 4.84 10.79
CA LEU A 303 -9.70 4.89 10.10
C LEU A 303 -10.09 6.33 9.76
N VAL A 304 -9.89 7.28 10.68
CA VAL A 304 -10.12 8.72 10.42
C VAL A 304 -9.22 9.20 9.29
N ALA A 305 -7.94 8.82 9.30
CA ALA A 305 -7.03 9.18 8.22
C ALA A 305 -7.41 8.55 6.87
N ALA A 306 -7.89 7.30 6.86
CA ALA A 306 -8.38 6.65 5.65
C ALA A 306 -9.65 7.33 5.10
N ASP A 307 -10.58 7.72 5.97
CA ASP A 307 -11.82 8.46 5.63
C ASP A 307 -11.50 9.84 5.05
N ASP A 308 -10.59 10.58 5.68
CA ASP A 308 -10.09 11.85 5.16
C ASP A 308 -9.40 11.69 3.80
N GLN A 309 -8.54 10.67 3.65
CA GLN A 309 -7.82 10.42 2.40
C GLN A 309 -8.77 9.98 1.26
N LEU A 310 -9.83 9.22 1.57
CA LEU A 310 -10.85 8.83 0.61
C LEU A 310 -11.61 10.04 0.06
N THR A 311 -11.70 11.14 0.82
CA THR A 311 -12.27 12.41 0.32
C THR A 311 -11.44 13.03 -0.79
N GLU A 312 -10.10 12.93 -0.73
CA GLU A 312 -9.24 13.35 -1.83
C GLU A 312 -9.37 12.41 -3.04
N VAL A 313 -9.45 11.10 -2.81
CA VAL A 313 -9.73 10.11 -3.87
C VAL A 313 -11.06 10.39 -4.58
N ALA A 314 -12.08 10.81 -3.85
CA ALA A 314 -13.38 11.18 -4.44
C ALA A 314 -13.30 12.43 -5.35
N LYS A 315 -12.38 13.36 -5.08
CA LYS A 315 -12.11 14.51 -5.96
C LYS A 315 -11.34 14.07 -7.20
N ASP A 316 -10.31 13.25 -6.99
CA ASP A 316 -9.47 12.69 -8.04
C ASP A 316 -10.31 11.91 -9.06
N ALA A 317 -11.19 11.03 -8.59
CA ALA A 317 -12.15 10.27 -9.38
C ALA A 317 -12.97 11.13 -10.36
N LYS A 318 -13.43 12.30 -9.92
CA LYS A 318 -14.22 13.23 -10.74
C LYS A 318 -13.41 13.93 -11.83
N SER A 319 -12.10 14.03 -11.63
CA SER A 319 -11.21 14.83 -12.47
C SER A 319 -10.54 14.05 -13.60
N THR A 320 -10.35 12.74 -13.43
CA THR A 320 -9.68 11.89 -14.44
C THR A 320 -10.68 11.01 -15.19
N LYS A 321 -10.34 10.70 -16.44
CA LYS A 321 -11.04 9.72 -17.28
C LYS A 321 -10.13 8.57 -17.68
N ASP A 322 -8.98 8.43 -17.02
CA ASP A 322 -8.03 7.36 -17.30
C ASP A 322 -8.66 5.98 -16.95
N PRO A 323 -8.84 5.08 -17.94
CA PRO A 323 -9.41 3.77 -17.70
C PRO A 323 -8.56 2.90 -16.77
N VAL A 324 -7.23 3.09 -16.76
CA VAL A 324 -6.32 2.35 -15.87
C VAL A 324 -6.57 2.78 -14.43
N TYR A 325 -6.62 4.09 -14.17
CA TYR A 325 -7.01 4.63 -12.88
C TYR A 325 -8.38 4.12 -12.44
N GLY A 326 -9.40 4.16 -13.31
CA GLY A 326 -10.76 3.70 -13.00
C GLY A 326 -10.82 2.23 -12.57
N LYS A 327 -10.03 1.35 -13.22
CA LYS A 327 -9.91 -0.06 -12.84
C LYS A 327 -9.28 -0.23 -11.45
N ILE A 328 -8.19 0.49 -11.16
CA ILE A 328 -7.49 0.46 -9.87
C ILE A 328 -8.40 1.00 -8.76
N LEU A 329 -9.02 2.17 -8.99
CA LEU A 329 -10.00 2.79 -8.11
C LEU A 329 -11.10 1.81 -7.74
N SER A 330 -11.73 1.20 -8.76
CA SER A 330 -12.82 0.24 -8.55
C SER A 330 -12.36 -0.94 -7.71
N SER A 331 -11.16 -1.48 -7.95
CA SER A 331 -10.63 -2.60 -7.17
C SER A 331 -10.41 -2.26 -5.69
N ILE A 332 -9.75 -1.12 -5.42
CA ILE A 332 -9.45 -0.67 -4.06
C ILE A 332 -10.74 -0.30 -3.31
N VAL A 333 -11.61 0.50 -3.92
CA VAL A 333 -12.81 1.01 -3.28
C VAL A 333 -13.84 -0.10 -3.06
N ASN A 334 -13.96 -1.09 -3.96
CA ASN A 334 -14.79 -2.27 -3.71
C ASN A 334 -14.24 -3.12 -2.55
N SER A 335 -12.92 -3.25 -2.42
CA SER A 335 -12.32 -4.01 -1.31
C SER A 335 -12.60 -3.35 0.04
N ILE A 336 -12.46 -2.02 0.11
CA ILE A 336 -12.83 -1.23 1.30
C ILE A 336 -14.34 -1.37 1.57
N LEU A 337 -15.18 -1.10 0.57
CA LEU A 337 -16.62 -1.14 0.70
C LEU A 337 -17.12 -2.53 1.14
N GLY A 338 -16.64 -3.60 0.50
CA GLY A 338 -17.04 -4.97 0.84
C GLY A 338 -16.69 -5.36 2.27
N TRP A 339 -15.54 -4.88 2.79
CA TRP A 339 -15.18 -5.12 4.19
C TRP A 339 -16.06 -4.31 5.16
N VAL A 340 -16.34 -3.05 4.82
CA VAL A 340 -17.18 -2.14 5.63
C VAL A 340 -18.64 -2.59 5.65
N GLU A 341 -19.21 -2.92 4.49
CA GLU A 341 -20.62 -3.32 4.36
C GLU A 341 -20.93 -4.59 5.14
N LYS A 342 -20.05 -5.59 5.11
CA LYS A 342 -20.23 -6.82 5.92
C LYS A 342 -20.46 -6.50 7.40
N ARG A 343 -19.80 -5.47 7.93
CA ARG A 343 -19.91 -5.03 9.32
C ARG A 343 -21.15 -4.18 9.58
N LEU A 344 -21.46 -3.27 8.65
CA LEU A 344 -22.63 -2.40 8.78
C LEU A 344 -23.96 -3.16 8.59
N LEU A 345 -23.99 -4.18 7.73
CA LEU A 345 -25.18 -5.03 7.51
C LEU A 345 -25.55 -5.89 8.73
N ALA A 346 -24.62 -6.10 9.66
CA ALA A 346 -24.79 -6.81 10.92
C ALA A 346 -24.25 -5.97 12.10
N TYR A 347 -24.53 -4.67 12.11
CA TYR A 347 -23.91 -3.75 13.06
C TYR A 347 -24.27 -4.04 14.53
N HIS A 348 -25.47 -4.56 14.81
CA HIS A 348 -25.87 -4.97 16.17
C HIS A 348 -24.98 -6.08 16.75
N GLU A 349 -24.35 -6.90 15.89
CA GLU A 349 -23.44 -7.97 16.30
C GLU A 349 -21.98 -7.52 16.24
N THR A 350 -21.66 -6.66 15.27
CA THR A 350 -20.29 -6.23 15.02
C THR A 350 -19.83 -5.16 16.00
N PHE A 351 -20.74 -4.25 16.39
CA PHE A 351 -20.41 -3.11 17.24
C PHE A 351 -20.95 -3.29 18.66
N HIS A 352 -20.08 -3.05 19.63
CA HIS A 352 -20.33 -3.08 21.06
C HIS A 352 -19.66 -1.86 21.69
N LEU A 353 -19.84 -1.66 23.00
CA LEU A 353 -19.33 -0.48 23.71
C LEU A 353 -17.81 -0.24 23.53
N GLY A 354 -17.03 -1.28 23.23
CA GLY A 354 -15.58 -1.19 23.03
C GLY A 354 -15.12 -0.73 21.65
N ASN A 355 -15.97 -0.72 20.63
CA ASN A 355 -15.61 -0.32 19.26
C ASN A 355 -16.64 0.59 18.57
N ILE A 356 -17.66 1.03 19.30
CA ILE A 356 -18.75 1.87 18.77
C ILE A 356 -18.22 3.18 18.16
N ASP A 357 -17.11 3.70 18.67
CA ASP A 357 -16.47 4.92 18.17
C ASP A 357 -16.01 4.80 16.70
N SER A 358 -15.74 3.58 16.23
CA SER A 358 -15.39 3.33 14.83
C SER A 358 -16.59 3.29 13.89
N MET A 359 -17.80 3.09 14.42
CA MET A 359 -19.01 2.88 13.62
C MET A 359 -19.35 4.10 12.77
N GLU A 360 -19.31 5.30 13.35
CA GLU A 360 -19.60 6.55 12.64
C GLU A 360 -18.68 6.70 11.42
N ARG A 361 -17.38 6.47 11.62
CA ARG A 361 -16.37 6.57 10.57
C ARG A 361 -16.49 5.48 9.52
N LEU A 362 -16.87 4.26 9.91
CA LEU A 362 -17.16 3.19 8.95
C LEU A 362 -18.40 3.49 8.10
N VAL A 363 -19.44 4.08 8.68
CA VAL A 363 -20.62 4.54 7.91
C VAL A 363 -20.21 5.62 6.91
N SER A 364 -19.43 6.63 7.34
CA SER A 364 -18.89 7.67 6.46
C SER A 364 -18.10 7.06 5.28
N LEU A 365 -17.12 6.22 5.60
CA LEU A 365 -16.24 5.57 4.62
C LEU A 365 -17.02 4.69 3.63
N GLY A 366 -17.99 3.90 4.13
CA GLY A 366 -18.83 3.03 3.31
C GLY A 366 -19.74 3.82 2.36
N VAL A 367 -20.38 4.88 2.85
CA VAL A 367 -21.20 5.77 2.01
C VAL A 367 -20.36 6.49 0.96
N ALA A 368 -19.19 7.01 1.34
CA ALA A 368 -18.27 7.67 0.41
C ALA A 368 -17.78 6.71 -0.68
N SER A 369 -17.40 5.49 -0.31
CA SER A 369 -16.98 4.42 -1.24
C SER A 369 -18.10 4.06 -2.22
N ALA A 370 -19.33 3.87 -1.73
CA ALA A 370 -20.48 3.59 -2.58
C ALA A 370 -20.80 4.74 -3.55
N LYS A 371 -20.65 6.01 -3.11
CA LYS A 371 -20.82 7.17 -3.98
C LYS A 371 -19.80 7.23 -5.10
N ILE A 372 -18.52 7.01 -4.80
CA ILE A 372 -17.43 6.97 -5.78
C ILE A 372 -17.75 5.91 -6.85
N LEU A 373 -18.09 4.69 -6.43
CA LEU A 373 -18.40 3.60 -7.34
C LEU A 373 -19.66 3.85 -8.18
N VAL A 374 -20.72 4.44 -7.61
CA VAL A 374 -21.96 4.76 -8.35
C VAL A 374 -21.75 5.92 -9.34
N GLU A 375 -20.92 6.91 -9.00
CA GLU A 375 -20.62 8.04 -9.88
C GLU A 375 -19.72 7.64 -11.07
N ASP A 376 -18.78 6.71 -10.87
CA ASP A 376 -17.81 6.31 -11.90
C ASP A 376 -18.23 5.09 -12.74
N ILE A 377 -19.05 4.17 -12.21
CA ILE A 377 -19.48 2.94 -12.92
C ILE A 377 -20.76 3.18 -13.77
N SER A 378 -21.54 4.22 -13.51
CA SER A 378 -22.88 4.40 -14.11
C SER A 378 -23.04 5.60 -15.05
N GLN A 379 -22.02 5.98 -15.83
CA GLN A 379 -22.29 6.83 -17.01
C GLN A 379 -23.14 6.11 -18.07
N GLU A 380 -23.10 4.76 -18.10
CA GLU A 380 -23.80 3.96 -19.12
C GLU A 380 -25.30 3.72 -18.81
N TYR A 381 -25.74 3.84 -17.54
CA TYR A 381 -27.14 3.61 -17.14
C TYR A 381 -27.91 4.86 -16.69
N ARG A 382 -27.27 6.04 -16.59
CA ARG A 382 -27.88 7.25 -15.99
C ARG A 382 -28.96 7.96 -16.80
N ARG A 383 -29.47 7.36 -17.90
CA ARG A 383 -30.62 7.92 -18.63
C ARG A 383 -31.99 7.54 -18.03
N LYS A 384 -32.08 6.71 -16.97
CA LYS A 384 -33.39 6.22 -16.49
C LYS A 384 -33.77 6.37 -15.01
N LYS A 385 -32.90 6.85 -14.10
CA LYS A 385 -33.32 7.04 -12.69
C LYS A 385 -32.65 8.25 -12.05
N LYS A 386 -33.19 9.43 -12.35
CA LYS A 386 -32.82 10.69 -11.69
C LYS A 386 -33.66 10.79 -10.42
N GLY A 387 -33.07 10.55 -9.25
CA GLY A 387 -33.70 10.93 -7.97
C GLY A 387 -33.55 10.02 -6.75
N GLU A 388 -32.70 8.98 -6.75
CA GLU A 388 -32.53 8.13 -5.56
C GLU A 388 -31.26 8.56 -4.79
N ASP A 389 -31.43 9.02 -3.54
CA ASP A 389 -30.31 9.36 -2.66
C ASP A 389 -29.56 8.09 -2.26
N VAL A 390 -28.41 7.86 -2.91
CA VAL A 390 -27.51 6.73 -2.66
C VAL A 390 -27.15 6.62 -1.17
N THR A 391 -27.01 7.75 -0.48
CA THR A 391 -26.69 7.80 0.96
C THR A 391 -27.80 7.17 1.76
N ARG A 392 -29.03 7.69 1.61
CA ARG A 392 -30.20 7.21 2.34
C ARG A 392 -30.51 5.75 2.04
N ASN A 393 -30.40 5.33 0.78
CA ASN A 393 -30.67 3.95 0.39
C ASN A 393 -29.68 2.97 1.05
N ARG A 394 -28.38 3.28 1.01
CA ARG A 394 -27.35 2.43 1.66
C ARG A 394 -27.56 2.34 3.16
N VAL A 395 -27.77 3.47 3.84
CA VAL A 395 -27.99 3.50 5.29
C VAL A 395 -29.27 2.74 5.68
N ASP A 396 -30.38 2.93 4.96
CA ASP A 396 -31.63 2.19 5.18
C ASP A 396 -31.42 0.67 5.00
N THR A 397 -30.65 0.26 4.00
CA THR A 397 -30.27 -1.15 3.79
C THR A 397 -29.51 -1.72 4.98
N TYR A 398 -28.51 -1.00 5.51
CA TYR A 398 -27.75 -1.43 6.68
C TYR A 398 -28.65 -1.59 7.92
N ILE A 399 -29.53 -0.61 8.16
CA ILE A 399 -30.49 -0.64 9.28
C ILE A 399 -31.43 -1.84 9.18
N ARG A 400 -32.10 -2.01 8.04
CA ARG A 400 -33.06 -3.11 7.85
C ARG A 400 -32.40 -4.47 7.95
N SER A 401 -31.24 -4.64 7.32
CA SER A 401 -30.48 -5.88 7.35
C SER A 401 -30.12 -6.25 8.79
N SER A 402 -29.51 -5.33 9.53
CA SER A 402 -29.02 -5.63 10.88
C SER A 402 -30.16 -5.87 11.87
N ILE A 403 -31.26 -5.12 11.79
CA ILE A 403 -32.45 -5.35 12.64
C ILE A 403 -33.04 -6.74 12.36
N ARG A 404 -33.14 -7.14 11.09
CA ARG A 404 -33.66 -8.44 10.70
C ARG A 404 -32.80 -9.57 11.28
N THR A 405 -31.48 -9.45 11.22
CA THR A 405 -30.56 -10.45 11.79
C THR A 405 -30.66 -10.48 13.31
N ALA A 406 -30.64 -9.33 13.97
CA ALA A 406 -30.76 -9.23 15.44
C ALA A 406 -32.08 -9.83 15.95
N PHE A 407 -33.19 -9.58 15.25
CA PHE A 407 -34.49 -10.16 15.58
C PHE A 407 -34.50 -11.69 15.45
N ALA A 408 -33.92 -12.22 14.37
CA ALA A 408 -33.82 -13.67 14.16
C ALA A 408 -32.97 -14.34 15.26
N GLN A 409 -31.87 -13.71 15.65
CA GLN A 409 -31.01 -14.20 16.74
C GLN A 409 -31.72 -14.18 18.09
N ALA A 410 -32.35 -13.07 18.46
CA ALA A 410 -33.09 -12.95 19.71
C ALA A 410 -34.22 -14.00 19.80
N SER A 411 -34.97 -14.20 18.71
CA SER A 411 -36.02 -15.21 18.62
C SER A 411 -35.48 -16.63 18.83
N THR A 412 -34.34 -16.94 18.23
CA THR A 412 -33.66 -18.24 18.38
C THR A 412 -33.17 -18.46 19.80
N CYS A 413 -32.56 -17.44 20.41
CA CYS A 413 -32.09 -17.49 21.81
C CYS A 413 -33.25 -17.72 22.80
N ILE A 414 -34.38 -17.04 22.61
CA ILE A 414 -35.58 -17.23 23.44
C ILE A 414 -36.11 -18.67 23.31
N LEU A 415 -36.18 -19.19 22.08
CA LEU A 415 -36.63 -20.56 21.85
C LEU A 415 -35.72 -21.58 22.53
N LEU A 416 -34.40 -21.43 22.40
CA LEU A 416 -33.41 -22.30 23.07
C LEU A 416 -33.51 -22.20 24.60
N TYR A 417 -33.73 -21.01 25.14
CA TYR A 417 -33.91 -20.82 26.58
C TYR A 417 -35.17 -21.53 27.09
N LEU A 418 -36.29 -21.43 26.37
CA LEU A 418 -37.53 -22.15 26.71
C LEU A 418 -37.35 -23.67 26.64
N ILE A 419 -36.65 -24.18 25.63
CA ILE A 419 -36.30 -25.61 25.52
C ILE A 419 -35.47 -26.05 26.73
N CYS A 420 -34.42 -25.28 27.08
CA CYS A 420 -33.56 -25.57 28.23
C CYS A 420 -34.30 -25.54 29.58
N LEU A 421 -35.29 -24.65 29.74
CA LEU A 421 -36.13 -24.63 30.94
C LEU A 421 -37.01 -25.87 31.02
N ASN A 422 -37.62 -26.28 29.91
CA ASN A 422 -38.46 -27.48 29.86
C ASN A 422 -37.66 -28.77 30.09
N THR A 423 -36.45 -28.90 29.54
CA THR A 423 -35.61 -30.09 29.77
C THR A 423 -35.10 -30.17 31.21
N LYS A 424 -34.75 -29.04 31.85
CA LYS A 424 -34.42 -29.01 33.28
C LYS A 424 -35.60 -29.37 34.17
N SER A 425 -36.80 -28.91 33.83
CA SER A 425 -38.04 -29.27 34.53
C SER A 425 -38.34 -30.77 34.41
N LEU A 426 -38.17 -31.35 33.21
CA LEU A 426 -38.33 -32.79 32.96
C LEU A 426 -37.31 -33.65 33.72
N ASN A 427 -36.04 -33.25 33.75
CA ASN A 427 -35.01 -34.01 34.49
C ASN A 427 -35.24 -33.99 36.01
N HIS A 428 -35.93 -32.97 36.55
CA HIS A 428 -36.29 -32.91 37.97
C HIS A 428 -37.51 -33.77 38.32
N LEU A 429 -38.32 -34.17 37.33
CA LEU A 429 -39.49 -35.04 37.47
C LEU A 429 -39.20 -36.53 37.23
N VAL A 430 -38.00 -36.87 36.75
CA VAL A 430 -37.57 -38.26 36.47
C VAL A 430 -36.64 -38.81 37.56
N VAL A 431 -36.28 -38.00 38.56
CA VAL A 431 -35.37 -38.37 39.65
C VAL A 431 -36.09 -38.65 40.99
N ASP A 432 -37.42 -38.57 41.02
CA ASP A 432 -38.23 -38.97 42.19
C ASP A 432 -38.87 -40.36 42.02
#